data_AF-T5LU76-F1
#
_entry.id   AF-T5LU76-F1
#
_cell.length_a   1.000
_cell.length_b   1.000
_cell.length_c   1.000
_cell.angle_alpha   90.00
_cell.angle_beta   90.00
_cell.angle_gamma   90.00
#
_symmetry.space_group_name_H-M   'P 1'
#
loop_
_entity.id
_entity.type
_entity.pdbx_description
1 polymer ?
#
loop_
_entity_poly.entity_id
_entity_poly.type
_entity_poly.pdbx_seq_one_letter_code
_entity_poly.pdbx_strand_id
1 'polypeptide(L)'
;HKDSKQTKLGLGIDVGLKSFVSLSNGLSIQSLKPLSKLTKRLKRVSRSLSKKQHPKTKSEAMQGIKKSNNYLKQSVKLNKLH
;
A
#
# COMPACT_ATOMS: atom_id res chain seq x y z
N HIS A 1 -3.66 -8.14 30.16
CA HIS A 1 -3.01 -6.94 29.61
C HIS A 1 -2.73 -5.98 30.77
N LYS A 2 -1.53 -5.42 30.87
CA LYS A 2 -1.15 -4.50 31.96
C LYS A 2 -1.53 -3.09 31.52
N ASP A 3 -2.39 -2.40 32.28
CA ASP A 3 -2.81 -1.04 31.98
C ASP A 3 -1.60 -0.09 31.96
N SER A 4 -1.52 0.76 30.92
CA SER A 4 -0.45 1.75 30.80
C SER A 4 -0.70 2.90 31.78
N LYS A 5 0.30 3.21 32.61
CA LYS A 5 0.27 4.40 33.46
C LYS A 5 0.33 5.63 32.55
N GLN A 6 -0.73 6.43 32.54
CA GLN A 6 -0.80 7.73 31.87
C GLN A 6 0.15 8.71 32.57
N THR A 7 1.38 8.84 32.08
CA THR A 7 2.29 9.91 32.49
C THR A 7 1.95 11.17 31.69
N LYS A 8 1.80 12.34 32.32
CA LYS A 8 1.58 13.66 31.67
C LYS A 8 2.76 14.15 30.78
N LEU A 9 3.65 13.24 30.38
CA LEU A 9 4.80 13.53 29.53
C LEU A 9 4.36 13.51 28.07
N GLY A 10 4.47 14.65 27.38
CA GLY A 10 4.26 14.73 25.94
C GLY A 10 5.41 14.06 25.19
N LEU A 11 5.08 13.14 24.28
CA LEU A 11 6.06 12.46 23.44
C LEU A 11 5.87 12.92 21.99
N GLY A 12 6.91 13.48 21.39
CA GLY A 12 6.92 13.81 19.97
C GLY A 12 7.13 12.56 19.14
N ILE A 13 6.28 12.33 18.14
CA ILE A 13 6.39 11.23 17.20
C ILE A 13 6.64 11.83 15.81
N ASP A 14 7.74 11.42 15.19
CA ASP A 14 8.06 11.72 13.80
C ASP A 14 8.08 10.42 12.98
N VAL A 15 7.53 10.47 11.77
CA VAL A 15 7.42 9.31 10.87
C VAL A 15 8.09 9.64 9.54
N GLY A 16 9.11 8.87 9.16
CA GLY A 16 9.99 9.22 8.06
C GLY A 16 10.37 8.06 7.14
N LEU A 17 11.04 8.41 6.05
CA LEU A 17 11.57 7.41 5.10
C LEU A 17 12.86 6.75 5.60
N LYS A 18 13.67 7.48 6.37
CA LYS A 18 14.95 7.02 6.96
C LYS A 18 14.71 6.15 8.20
N SER A 19 13.86 6.62 9.11
CA SER A 19 13.37 5.91 10.29
C SER A 19 11.85 5.83 10.20
N PHE A 20 11.30 4.63 10.38
CA PHE A 20 9.85 4.40 10.33
C PHE A 20 9.13 5.23 11.41
N VAL A 21 9.70 5.24 12.60
CA VAL A 21 9.25 6.06 13.74
C VAL A 21 10.50 6.57 14.45
N SER A 22 10.52 7.87 14.74
CA SER A 22 11.47 8.53 15.62
C SER A 22 10.69 9.19 16.76
N LEU A 23 11.10 8.91 17.99
CA LEU A 23 10.50 9.47 19.19
C LEU A 23 11.42 10.56 19.77
N SER A 24 10.83 11.60 20.37
CA SER A 24 11.60 12.70 21.00
C SER A 24 12.48 12.26 22.17
N ASN A 25 12.29 11.03 22.67
CA ASN A 25 13.14 10.40 23.68
C ASN A 25 14.37 9.69 23.10
N GLY A 26 14.63 9.80 21.79
CA GLY A 26 15.78 9.22 21.11
C GLY A 26 15.59 7.77 20.62
N LEU A 27 14.45 7.13 20.92
CA LEU A 27 14.13 5.82 20.35
C LEU A 27 13.76 5.97 18.88
N SER A 28 14.38 5.16 18.02
CA SER A 28 14.04 5.11 16.60
C SER A 28 13.89 3.68 16.12
N ILE A 29 12.83 3.44 15.36
CA ILE A 29 12.61 2.19 14.64
C ILE A 29 13.09 2.40 13.22
N GLN A 30 14.12 1.65 12.82
CA GLN A 30 14.60 1.72 11.44
C GLN A 30 13.54 1.22 10.47
N SER A 31 13.47 1.89 9.31
CA SER A 31 12.62 1.45 8.22
C SER A 31 13.05 0.06 7.74
N LEU A 32 12.10 -0.88 7.70
CA LEU A 32 12.29 -2.20 7.10
C LEU A 32 12.58 -2.00 5.60
N LYS A 33 13.84 -2.24 5.20
CA LYS A 33 14.33 -2.17 3.82
C LYS A 33 13.62 -3.08 2.76
N PRO A 34 12.64 -3.97 3.04
CA PRO A 34 11.81 -4.57 1.97
C PRO A 34 10.74 -3.65 1.35
N LEU A 35 10.58 -2.38 1.74
CA LEU A 35 9.64 -1.46 1.07
C LEU A 35 9.90 -1.37 -0.44
N SER A 36 11.16 -1.35 -0.86
CA SER A 36 11.53 -1.31 -2.28
C SER A 36 11.11 -2.57 -3.05
N LYS A 37 11.18 -3.75 -2.43
CA LYS A 37 10.79 -5.03 -3.05
C LYS A 37 9.27 -5.13 -3.15
N LEU A 38 8.55 -4.74 -2.10
CA LEU A 38 7.09 -4.72 -2.08
C LEU A 38 6.54 -3.70 -3.09
N THR A 39 7.07 -2.47 -3.12
CA THR A 39 6.69 -1.43 -4.09
C THR A 39 7.00 -1.85 -5.52
N LYS A 40 8.16 -2.47 -5.79
CA LYS A 40 8.47 -3.06 -7.11
C LYS A 40 7.45 -4.14 -7.50
N ARG A 41 7.07 -5.01 -6.57
CA ARG A 41 6.04 -6.05 -6.80
C ARG A 41 4.68 -5.43 -7.11
N LEU A 42 4.25 -4.44 -6.33
CA LEU A 42 3.00 -3.70 -6.52
C LEU A 42 2.97 -3.01 -7.88
N LYS A 43 4.04 -2.28 -8.24
CA LYS A 43 4.19 -1.63 -9.56
C LYS A 43 4.09 -2.65 -10.70
N ARG A 44 4.74 -3.82 -10.60
CA ARG A 44 4.66 -4.87 -11.63
C ARG A 44 3.23 -5.41 -11.78
N VAL A 45 2.57 -5.74 -10.67
CA VAL A 45 1.21 -6.31 -10.69
C VAL A 45 0.20 -5.29 -11.24
N SER A 46 0.33 -4.02 -10.88
CA SER A 46 -0.48 -2.92 -11.43
C SER A 46 -0.28 -2.73 -12.93
N ARG A 47 0.97 -2.72 -13.42
CA ARG A 47 1.26 -2.66 -14.87
C ARG A 47 0.67 -3.85 -15.63
N SER A 48 0.74 -5.05 -15.06
CA SER A 48 0.13 -6.24 -15.65
C SER A 48 -1.40 -6.15 -15.71
N LEU A 49 -2.05 -5.54 -14.71
CA LEU A 49 -3.50 -5.32 -14.67
C LEU A 49 -3.95 -4.30 -15.72
N SER A 50 -3.25 -3.18 -15.83
CA SER A 50 -3.55 -2.10 -16.78
C SER A 50 -3.53 -2.56 -18.24
N LYS A 51 -2.71 -3.57 -18.57
CA LYS A 51 -2.65 -4.19 -19.90
C LYS A 51 -3.80 -5.15 -20.22
N LYS A 52 -4.57 -5.61 -19.23
CA LYS A 52 -5.69 -6.56 -19.47
C LYS A 52 -6.89 -5.80 -20.01
N GLN A 53 -7.76 -6.49 -20.76
CA GLN A 53 -8.99 -5.90 -21.29
C GLN A 53 -9.94 -5.52 -20.15
N HIS A 54 -10.23 -4.22 -20.07
CA HIS A 54 -11.20 -3.58 -19.19
C HIS A 54 -11.59 -2.22 -19.78
N PRO A 55 -12.78 -1.69 -19.45
CA PRO A 55 -13.13 -0.32 -19.82
C PRO A 55 -12.26 0.66 -19.02
N LYS A 56 -11.63 1.61 -19.73
CA LYS A 56 -10.82 2.68 -19.14
C LYS A 56 -11.64 3.92 -18.82
N THR A 57 -12.71 4.13 -19.58
CA THR A 57 -13.60 5.28 -19.45
C THR A 57 -15.04 4.82 -19.21
N LYS A 58 -15.89 5.73 -18.72
CA LYS A 58 -17.32 5.45 -18.52
C LYS A 58 -18.03 5.19 -19.85
N SER A 59 -17.65 5.89 -20.92
CA SER A 59 -18.21 5.69 -22.26
C SER A 59 -17.91 4.30 -22.82
N GLU A 60 -16.67 3.80 -22.66
CA GLU A 60 -16.30 2.44 -23.07
C GLU A 60 -17.11 1.36 -22.34
N ALA A 61 -17.40 1.57 -21.05
CA ALA A 61 -18.26 0.67 -20.29
C ALA A 61 -19.71 0.66 -20.82
N MET A 62 -20.24 1.84 -21.20
CA MET A 62 -21.57 1.97 -21.80
C MET A 62 -21.65 1.38 -23.21
N GLN A 63 -20.55 1.41 -23.96
CA GLN A 63 -20.40 0.74 -25.26
C GLN A 63 -20.29 -0.79 -25.15
N GLY A 64 -20.34 -1.35 -23.92
CA GLY A 64 -20.36 -2.79 -23.70
C GLY A 64 -18.99 -3.45 -23.58
N ILE A 65 -17.90 -2.68 -23.46
CA ILE A 65 -16.57 -3.24 -23.19
C ILE A 65 -16.55 -3.82 -21.77
N LYS A 66 -16.54 -5.15 -21.69
CA LYS A 66 -16.52 -5.89 -20.42
C LYS A 66 -15.10 -6.12 -19.92
N LYS A 67 -14.97 -6.29 -18.61
CA LYS A 67 -13.75 -6.79 -17.97
C LYS A 67 -13.54 -8.26 -18.34
N SER A 68 -12.36 -8.60 -18.82
CA SER A 68 -11.99 -10.00 -19.07
C SER A 68 -11.82 -10.78 -17.75
N ASN A 69 -12.02 -12.10 -17.77
CA ASN A 69 -11.73 -12.97 -16.60
C ASN A 69 -10.29 -12.83 -16.10
N ASN A 70 -9.34 -12.60 -17.02
CA ASN A 70 -7.95 -12.36 -16.68
C ASN A 70 -7.73 -11.03 -15.94
N TYR A 71 -8.49 -9.99 -16.28
CA TYR A 71 -8.48 -8.74 -15.52
C TYR A 71 -8.98 -8.97 -14.09
N LEU A 72 -10.09 -9.70 -13.92
CA LEU A 72 -10.65 -10.01 -12.59
C LEU A 72 -9.65 -10.77 -11.71
N LYS A 73 -9.04 -11.84 -12.25
CA LYS A 73 -8.00 -12.62 -11.56
C LYS A 73 -6.81 -11.74 -11.14
N GLN A 74 -6.37 -10.84 -12.03
CA GLN A 74 -5.25 -9.94 -11.76
C GLN A 74 -5.63 -8.84 -10.75
N SER A 75 -6.88 -8.39 -10.73
CA SER A 75 -7.39 -7.41 -9.76
C SER A 75 -7.38 -7.97 -8.36
N VAL A 76 -7.83 -9.22 -8.18
CA VAL A 76 -7.72 -9.93 -6.90
C VAL A 76 -6.24 -10.06 -6.47
N LYS A 77 -5.32 -10.33 -7.40
CA LYS A 77 -3.88 -10.40 -7.11
C LYS A 77 -3.30 -9.05 -6.65
N LEU A 78 -3.80 -7.94 -7.18
CA LEU A 78 -3.40 -6.59 -6.77
C LEU A 78 -3.92 -6.26 -5.37
N ASN A 79 -5.20 -6.54 -5.09
CA ASN A 79 -5.83 -6.29 -3.78
C ASN A 79 -5.24 -7.15 -2.65
N LYS A 80 -4.55 -8.25 -2.96
CA LYS A 80 -3.80 -9.01 -1.95
C LYS A 80 -2.49 -8.33 -1.53
N LEU A 81 -2.03 -7.33 -2.28
CA LEU A 81 -0.79 -6.60 -2.01
C LEU A 81 -1.02 -5.24 -1.35
N HIS A 82 -2.25 -4.74 -1.35
CA HIS A 82 -2.66 -3.42 -0.88
C HIS A 82 -4.06 -3.53 -0.31
#